data_AF-A0A0D2JX34-F1
#
_entry.id   AF-A0A0D2JX34-F1
#
_cell.length_a   1.000
_cell.length_b   1.000
_cell.length_c   1.000
_cell.angle_alpha   90.00
_cell.angle_beta   90.00
_cell.angle_gamma   90.00
#
_symmetry.space_group_name_H-M   'P 1'
#
loop_
_entity.id
_entity.type
_entity.pdbx_description
1 polymer ?
#
loop_
_entity_poly.entity_id
_entity_poly.type
_entity_poly.pdbx_seq_one_letter_code
_entity_poly.pdbx_strand_id
1 'polypeptide(L)'
;MHKTYTDCYGAAGFRGGNWSYALNTNETYGTATAALEEMIAPDERRLACYYLGWDGVEHHQEYATTSLFFEEINKLRPYFGPGTGAWYVKFEKHSSSRES
;
A
#
# COMPACT_ATOMS: atom_id res chain seq x y z
N MET A 1 8.67 -4.73 13.29
CA MET A 1 7.23 -5.04 13.12
C MET A 1 7.14 -6.48 12.66
N HIS A 2 6.55 -7.38 13.46
CA HIS A 2 6.26 -8.73 13.00
C HIS A 2 5.18 -8.63 11.91
N LYS A 3 5.30 -9.41 10.82
CA LYS A 3 4.25 -9.49 9.80
C LYS A 3 2.96 -9.89 10.51
N THR A 4 2.10 -8.92 10.80
CA THR A 4 0.75 -9.20 11.29
C THR A 4 0.03 -9.77 10.09
N TYR A 5 -0.16 -11.09 10.17
CA TYR A 5 -0.83 -11.93 9.19
C TYR A 5 -2.08 -11.20 8.70
N THR A 6 -2.09 -10.82 7.43
CA THR A 6 -3.17 -10.05 6.80
C THR A 6 -4.29 -11.01 6.50
N ASP A 7 -5.44 -10.85 7.15
CA ASP A 7 -6.53 -11.81 7.03
C ASP A 7 -7.28 -11.70 5.68
N CYS A 8 -6.79 -10.87 4.75
CA CYS A 8 -7.31 -10.76 3.39
C CYS A 8 -6.93 -11.92 2.47
N TYR A 9 -6.04 -12.86 2.86
CA TYR A 9 -5.73 -14.06 2.04
C TYR A 9 -6.95 -14.94 1.78
N GLY A 10 -7.95 -14.91 2.67
CA GLY A 10 -9.22 -15.63 2.49
C GLY A 10 -10.29 -14.83 1.76
N ALA A 11 -10.04 -13.54 1.45
CA ALA A 11 -11.02 -12.70 0.79
C ALA A 11 -11.20 -13.10 -0.68
N ALA A 12 -12.44 -13.03 -1.16
CA ALA A 12 -12.75 -13.30 -2.56
C ALA A 12 -11.94 -12.39 -3.49
N GLY A 13 -11.44 -12.96 -4.58
CA GLY A 13 -10.67 -12.21 -5.59
C GLY A 13 -9.31 -11.70 -5.14
N PHE A 14 -8.83 -11.99 -3.93
CA PHE A 14 -7.49 -11.59 -3.50
C PHE A 14 -6.42 -12.32 -4.31
N ARG A 15 -5.41 -11.58 -4.77
CA ARG A 15 -4.32 -12.10 -5.63
C ARG A 15 -2.95 -12.08 -4.98
N GLY A 16 -2.76 -11.27 -3.95
CA GLY A 16 -1.50 -11.18 -3.24
C GLY A 16 -1.21 -9.77 -2.77
N GLY A 17 -0.11 -9.64 -2.06
CA GLY A 17 0.34 -8.34 -1.58
C GLY A 17 1.77 -8.39 -1.09
N ASN A 18 2.34 -7.21 -0.88
CA ASN A 18 3.65 -7.03 -0.29
C ASN A 18 3.68 -5.72 0.48
N TRP A 19 4.53 -5.64 1.48
CA TRP A 19 4.78 -4.39 2.19
C TRP A 19 6.27 -4.11 2.21
N SER A 20 6.61 -2.83 2.17
CA SER A 20 7.99 -2.35 2.21
C SER A 20 8.02 -0.98 2.88
N TYR A 21 9.21 -0.53 3.26
CA TYR A 21 9.40 0.87 3.60
C TYR A 21 9.83 1.67 2.38
N ALA A 22 9.39 2.92 2.29
CA ALA A 22 10.00 3.89 1.38
C ALA A 22 11.48 4.04 1.75
N LEU A 23 12.34 4.14 0.72
CA LEU A 23 13.79 4.11 0.90
C LEU A 23 14.39 5.50 1.09
N ASN A 24 13.71 6.53 0.60
CA ASN A 24 14.22 7.89 0.46
C ASN A 24 13.33 8.95 1.13
N THR A 25 12.25 8.54 1.80
CA THR A 25 11.35 9.49 2.50
C THR A 25 10.59 8.82 3.64
N ASN A 26 10.32 9.61 4.68
CA ASN A 26 9.35 9.28 5.72
C ASN A 26 8.07 10.15 5.61
N GLU A 27 8.04 11.06 4.63
CA GLU A 27 6.95 12.03 4.42
C GLU A 27 5.82 11.45 3.57
N THR A 28 4.59 11.75 3.97
CA THR A 28 3.36 11.29 3.30
C THR A 28 2.83 12.28 2.26
N TYR A 29 3.25 13.55 2.34
CA TYR A 29 2.75 14.65 1.51
C TYR A 29 3.46 14.81 0.15
N GLY A 30 4.39 13.90 -0.18
CA GLY A 30 5.24 13.99 -1.36
C GLY A 30 6.49 14.86 -1.12
N THR A 31 7.53 14.64 -1.91
CA THR A 31 8.79 15.42 -1.84
C THR A 31 8.99 16.20 -3.14
N ALA A 32 9.79 17.27 -3.09
CA ALA A 32 10.20 17.96 -4.31
C ALA A 32 11.13 17.06 -5.15
N THR A 33 10.88 16.97 -6.45
CA THR A 33 11.62 16.13 -7.42
C THR A 33 13.12 16.44 -7.54
N ALA A 34 13.60 17.53 -6.92
CA ALA A 34 14.98 17.99 -6.99
C ALA A 34 15.86 17.57 -5.79
N ALA A 35 15.33 16.83 -4.82
CA ALA A 35 16.13 16.35 -3.69
C ALA A 35 17.08 15.23 -4.15
N LEU A 36 18.39 15.43 -3.96
CA LEU A 36 19.40 14.38 -4.09
C LEU A 36 19.02 13.22 -3.16
N GLU A 37 18.80 12.04 -3.75
CA GLU A 37 18.29 10.85 -3.06
C GLU A 37 19.34 10.23 -2.13
N GLU A 38 19.48 10.75 -0.92
CA GLU A 38 20.07 9.96 0.17
C GLU A 38 19.03 8.93 0.64
N MET A 39 19.42 7.66 0.60
CA MET A 39 18.61 6.60 1.19
C MET A 39 18.63 6.73 2.71
N ILE A 40 17.45 6.70 3.32
CA ILE A 40 17.29 6.63 4.77
C ILE A 40 17.84 5.28 5.26
N ALA A 41 18.62 5.31 6.35
CA ALA A 41 19.16 4.11 6.96
C ALA A 41 18.05 3.12 7.33
N PRO A 42 18.24 1.79 7.16
CA PRO A 42 17.17 0.80 7.35
C PRO A 42 16.41 0.91 8.69
N ASP A 43 17.11 1.26 9.76
CA ASP A 43 16.60 1.44 11.12
C ASP A 43 15.92 2.79 11.37
N GLU A 44 16.01 3.73 10.43
CA GLU A 44 15.39 5.06 10.47
C GLU A 44 14.17 5.18 9.53
N ARG A 45 13.88 4.14 8.74
CA ARG A 45 12.70 4.11 7.88
C ARG A 45 11.42 3.97 8.69
N ARG A 46 10.43 4.81 8.39
CA ARG A 46 9.15 4.91 9.12
C ARG A 46 7.94 4.87 8.17
N LEU A 47 8.08 5.30 6.92
CA LEU A 47 6.97 5.24 5.96
C LEU A 47 6.83 3.84 5.36
N ALA A 48 5.85 3.07 5.86
CA ALA A 48 5.48 1.78 5.32
C ALA A 48 4.48 1.93 4.16
N CYS A 49 4.74 1.27 3.04
CA CYS A 49 3.86 1.15 1.89
C CYS A 49 3.28 -0.25 1.85
N TYR A 50 1.96 -0.35 1.73
CA TYR A 50 1.28 -1.63 1.63
C TYR A 50 0.60 -1.80 0.27
N TYR A 51 1.04 -2.80 -0.49
CA TYR A 51 0.47 -3.16 -1.78
C TYR A 51 -0.38 -4.41 -1.62
N LEU A 52 -1.66 -4.31 -1.94
CA LEU A 52 -2.61 -5.40 -1.88
C LEU A 52 -3.36 -5.45 -3.22
N GLY A 53 -3.48 -6.64 -3.80
CA GLY A 53 -4.03 -6.85 -5.14
C GLY A 53 -5.28 -7.71 -5.10
N TRP A 54 -6.30 -7.28 -5.86
CA TRP A 54 -7.51 -8.03 -6.14
C TRP A 54 -7.74 -8.15 -7.65
N ASP A 55 -8.56 -9.12 -8.04
CA ASP A 55 -9.08 -9.26 -9.40
C ASP A 55 -9.87 -8.03 -9.88
N GLY A 56 -10.52 -7.34 -8.94
CA GLY A 56 -11.38 -6.21 -9.22
C GLY A 56 -11.53 -5.32 -7.99
N VAL A 57 -11.90 -4.06 -8.23
CA VAL A 57 -12.16 -3.08 -7.16
C VAL A 57 -13.36 -3.49 -6.31
N GLU A 58 -14.32 -4.20 -6.90
CA GLU A 58 -15.56 -4.65 -6.25
C GLU A 58 -15.23 -5.59 -5.08
N HIS A 59 -14.32 -6.56 -5.31
CA HIS A 59 -13.90 -7.50 -4.28
C HIS A 59 -13.19 -6.84 -3.10
N HIS A 60 -12.37 -5.82 -3.35
CA HIS A 60 -11.78 -5.04 -2.27
C HIS A 60 -12.84 -4.24 -1.51
N GLN A 61 -13.79 -3.61 -2.22
CA GLN A 61 -14.87 -2.85 -1.59
C GLN A 61 -15.74 -3.73 -0.69
N GLU A 62 -16.07 -4.94 -1.14
CA GLU A 62 -16.78 -5.94 -0.33
C GLU A 62 -15.97 -6.30 0.93
N TYR A 63 -14.69 -6.63 0.78
CA TYR A 63 -13.80 -6.92 1.91
C TYR A 63 -13.72 -5.75 2.90
N ALA A 64 -13.69 -4.50 2.41
CA ALA A 64 -13.60 -3.29 3.22
C ALA A 64 -14.84 -3.04 4.09
N THR A 65 -15.96 -3.73 3.83
CA THR A 65 -17.16 -3.70 4.69
C THR A 65 -17.14 -4.74 5.82
N THR A 66 -16.16 -5.65 5.81
CA THR A 66 -16.09 -6.74 6.80
C THR A 66 -15.54 -6.24 8.12
N SER A 67 -15.97 -6.86 9.23
CA SER A 67 -15.44 -6.59 10.56
C SER A 67 -13.92 -6.78 10.65
N LEU A 68 -13.39 -7.69 9.83
CA LEU A 68 -11.97 -8.02 9.75
C LEU A 68 -11.14 -6.85 9.23
N PHE A 69 -11.58 -6.23 8.12
CA PHE A 69 -10.96 -5.01 7.61
C PHE A 69 -11.01 -3.88 8.63
N PHE A 70 -12.15 -3.70 9.31
CA PHE A 70 -12.28 -2.71 10.37
C PHE A 70 -11.37 -2.99 11.57
N GLU A 71 -11.17 -4.24 11.95
CA GLU A 71 -10.30 -4.62 13.06
C GLU A 71 -8.83 -4.34 12.75
N GLU A 72 -8.37 -4.68 11.53
CA GLU A 72 -7.01 -4.39 11.07
C GLU A 72 -6.76 -2.88 11.00
N ILE A 73 -7.66 -2.14 10.34
CA ILE A 73 -7.50 -0.68 10.19
C ILE A 73 -7.63 0.04 11.53
N ASN A 74 -8.57 -0.33 12.41
CA ASN A 74 -8.69 0.35 13.71
C ASN A 74 -7.50 0.10 14.63
N LYS A 75 -6.88 -1.09 14.60
CA LYS A 75 -5.66 -1.37 15.37
C LYS A 75 -4.46 -0.59 14.84
N LEU A 76 -4.39 -0.39 13.52
CA LEU A 76 -3.29 0.33 12.87
C LEU A 76 -3.46 1.85 12.90
N ARG A 77 -4.70 2.34 12.91
CA ARG A 77 -5.06 3.76 12.82
C ARG A 77 -4.33 4.67 13.83
N PRO A 78 -4.09 4.29 15.10
CA PRO A 78 -3.33 5.13 16.03
C PRO A 78 -1.87 5.37 15.63
N TYR A 79 -1.33 4.53 14.74
CA TYR A 79 0.05 4.63 14.24
C TYR A 79 0.15 5.32 12.88
N PHE A 80 -0.97 5.75 12.32
CA PHE A 80 -1.03 6.44 11.04
C PHE A 80 -0.62 7.90 11.20
N GLY A 81 0.44 8.29 10.50
CA GLY A 81 0.87 9.68 10.44
C GLY A 81 -0.16 10.54 9.70
N PRO A 82 -0.18 11.86 9.92
CA PRO A 82 -0.97 12.78 9.10
C PRO A 82 -0.71 12.54 7.60
N GLY A 83 -1.77 12.53 6.80
CA GLY A 83 -1.68 12.33 5.34
C GLY A 83 -1.53 10.87 4.86
N THR A 84 -1.47 9.87 5.74
CA THR A 84 -1.52 8.46 5.31
C THR A 84 -2.93 8.08 4.86
N GLY A 85 -3.03 7.23 3.84
CA GLY A 85 -4.31 6.73 3.33
C GLY A 85 -4.14 5.45 2.53
N ALA A 86 -5.23 5.03 1.88
CA ALA A 86 -5.25 3.95 0.91
C ALA A 86 -5.78 4.50 -0.42
N TRP A 87 -5.15 4.11 -1.52
CA TRP A 87 -5.50 4.55 -2.86
C TRP A 87 -5.59 3.35 -3.79
N TYR A 88 -6.57 3.36 -4.69
CA TYR A 88 -6.62 2.36 -5.75
C TYR A 88 -5.66 2.75 -6.88
N VAL A 89 -4.85 1.80 -7.29
CA VAL A 89 -4.05 1.89 -8.51
C VAL A 89 -4.50 0.81 -9.47
N LYS A 90 -4.81 1.20 -10.70
CA LYS A 90 -5.08 0.26 -11.79
C LYS A 90 -3.82 0.14 -12.63
N PHE A 91 -3.26 -1.05 -12.71
CA PHE A 91 -2.16 -1.33 -13.62
C PHE A 91 -2.72 -1.69 -14.99
N GLU A 92 -2.24 -1.00 -16.02
CA GLU A 92 -2.55 -1.33 -17.41
C GLU A 92 -1.26 -1.75 -18.10
N LYS A 93 -1.34 -2.79 -18.94
CA LYS A 93 -0.20 -3.20 -19.76
C LYS A 93 0.11 -2.03 -20.69
N HIS A 94 1.37 -1.59 -20.70
CA HIS A 94 1.81 -0.58 -21.65
C HIS A 94 1.55 -1.10 -23.07
N SER A 95 0.67 -0.43 -23.81
CA SER A 95 0.51 -0.67 -25.24
C SER A 95 1.71 -0.05 -25.96
N SER A 96 2.54 -0.88 -26.59
CA SER A 96 3.57 -0.37 -27.50
C SER A 96 2.84 0.07 -28.76
N SER A 97 2.78 1.38 -29.02
CA SER A 97 2.17 1.98 -30.21
C SER A 97 3.07 1.88 -31.46
N ARG A 98 3.87 0.83 -31.59
CA ARG A 98 4.78 0.61 -32.73
C ARG A 98 4.47 -0.68 -33.49
N GLU A 99 3.24 -0.85 -33.94
CA GLU A 99 2.93 -1.71 -35.09
C GLU A 99 1.79 -1.06 -35.88
N SER A 100 2.15 -0.27 -36.88
CA SER A 100 1.31 0.16 -38.00
C SER A 100 2.18 0.31 -39.23
#